data_AF-A0A6A8LKN6-F1
#
_entry.id   AF-A0A6A8LKN6-F1
#
_cell.length_a   1.000
_cell.length_b   1.000
_cell.length_c   1.000
_cell.angle_alpha   90.00
_cell.angle_beta   90.00
_cell.angle_gamma   90.00
#
_symmetry.space_group_name_H-M   'P 1'
#
loop_
_entity.id
_entity.type
_entity.pdbx_description
1 polymer ?
#
loop_
_entity_poly.entity_id
_entity_poly.type
_entity_poly.pdbx_seq_one_letter_code
_entity_poly.pdbx_strand_id
1 'polypeptide(L)'
;MKEERLIKKAKKGDAAAFEKLITTHQETLYKTAYLYLHHKEDTLDAVQETAYKAFLHIAQLKEPKYFKTWLIRILLHTIFAMRKKHGDVIPFEPQHDTRAENKNIEEYIDLRNALETLDEHIQLTIQLYYFQDFSIGMIAEQTGMAEGTVKTHLYRARKALKQELEKEDKHIWKSIK
;
A
#
# COMPACT_ATOMS: atom_id res chain seq x y z
N MET A 1 -16.14 4.77 17.78
CA MET A 1 -16.17 5.14 19.22
C MET A 1 -14.94 4.70 20.00
N LYS A 2 -14.55 3.40 20.02
CA LYS A 2 -13.36 2.93 20.75
C LYS A 2 -12.04 3.39 20.11
N GLU A 3 -11.93 3.27 18.79
CA GLU A 3 -10.74 3.67 18.03
C GLU A 3 -10.52 5.19 18.04
N GLU A 4 -11.56 5.98 17.76
CA GLU A 4 -11.49 7.45 17.83
C GLU A 4 -11.00 7.96 19.20
N ARG A 5 -11.41 7.31 20.30
CA ARG A 5 -10.91 7.65 21.64
C ARG A 5 -9.41 7.36 21.78
N LEU A 6 -8.94 6.22 21.26
CA LEU A 6 -7.51 5.90 21.23
C LEU A 6 -6.73 6.93 20.40
N ILE A 7 -7.25 7.33 19.24
CA ILE A 7 -6.62 8.36 18.40
C ILE A 7 -6.51 9.69 19.14
N LYS A 8 -7.59 10.14 19.80
CA LYS A 8 -7.57 11.38 20.59
C LYS A 8 -6.57 11.35 21.74
N LYS A 9 -6.36 10.19 22.38
CA LYS A 9 -5.34 10.00 23.41
C LYS A 9 -3.93 9.98 22.83
N ALA A 10 -3.72 9.23 21.76
CA ALA A 10 -2.43 9.14 21.08
C ALA A 10 -1.97 10.50 20.54
N LYS A 11 -2.90 11.32 20.00
CA LYS A 11 -2.65 12.72 19.63
C LYS A 11 -2.15 13.61 20.78
N LYS A 12 -2.43 13.24 22.03
CA LYS A 12 -1.98 13.93 23.25
C LYS A 12 -0.71 13.32 23.85
N GLY A 13 -0.06 12.37 23.17
CA GLY A 13 1.18 11.74 23.61
C GLY A 13 1.00 10.44 24.41
N ASP A 14 -0.21 9.86 24.45
CA ASP A 14 -0.42 8.54 25.08
C ASP A 14 0.16 7.43 24.18
N ALA A 15 1.36 6.97 24.53
CA ALA A 15 2.09 5.94 23.79
C ALA A 15 1.37 4.58 23.77
N ALA A 16 0.71 4.20 24.88
CA ALA A 16 -0.03 2.94 24.96
C ALA A 16 -1.28 2.96 24.07
N ALA A 17 -1.93 4.12 23.96
CA ALA A 17 -3.02 4.32 23.01
C ALA A 17 -2.54 4.23 21.56
N PHE A 18 -1.36 4.79 21.25
CA PHE A 18 -0.74 4.69 19.93
C PHE A 18 -0.37 3.25 19.56
N GLU A 19 0.32 2.53 20.46
CA GLU A 19 0.69 1.13 20.27
C GLU A 19 -0.53 0.29 19.90
N LYS A 20 -1.62 0.44 20.67
CA LYS A 20 -2.86 -0.28 20.40
C LYS A 20 -3.46 0.01 19.03
N LEU A 21 -3.34 1.24 18.53
CA LEU A 21 -3.76 1.60 17.17
C LEU A 21 -2.89 0.89 16.14
N ILE A 22 -1.57 0.96 16.28
CA ILE A 22 -0.65 0.30 15.33
C ILE A 22 -0.85 -1.21 15.32
N THR A 23 -0.94 -1.87 16.48
CA THR A 23 -1.19 -3.31 16.56
C THR A 23 -2.49 -3.70 15.86
N THR A 24 -3.53 -2.87 15.95
CA THR A 24 -4.82 -3.12 15.28
C THR A 24 -4.69 -3.10 13.76
N HIS A 25 -3.79 -2.27 13.20
CA HIS A 25 -3.60 -2.11 11.76
C HIS A 25 -2.39 -2.88 11.20
N GLN A 26 -1.59 -3.50 12.06
CA GLN A 26 -0.31 -4.13 11.71
C GLN A 26 -0.44 -5.15 10.58
N GLU A 27 -1.45 -6.03 10.62
CA GLU A 27 -1.67 -7.03 9.59
C GLU A 27 -2.00 -6.39 8.23
N THR A 28 -2.82 -5.32 8.24
CA THR A 28 -3.16 -4.58 7.03
C THR A 28 -1.92 -3.89 6.46
N LEU A 29 -1.10 -3.28 7.31
CA LEU A 29 0.16 -2.66 6.89
C LEU A 29 1.13 -3.67 6.30
N TYR A 30 1.30 -4.82 6.95
CA TYR A 30 2.18 -5.88 6.48
C TYR A 30 1.72 -6.42 5.12
N LYS A 31 0.44 -6.82 4.99
CA LYS A 31 -0.11 -7.33 3.73
C LYS A 31 0.00 -6.30 2.60
N THR A 32 -0.29 -5.05 2.91
CA THR A 32 -0.16 -3.95 1.93
C THR A 32 1.30 -3.78 1.53
N ALA A 33 2.24 -3.70 2.48
CA ALA A 33 3.66 -3.52 2.20
C ALA A 33 4.26 -4.68 1.42
N TYR A 34 3.87 -5.91 1.75
CA TYR A 34 4.34 -7.11 1.08
C TYR A 34 3.93 -7.16 -0.39
N LEU A 35 2.76 -6.61 -0.75
CA LEU A 35 2.31 -6.46 -2.13
C LEU A 35 3.23 -5.57 -2.99
N TYR A 36 4.03 -4.70 -2.35
CA TYR A 36 4.99 -3.85 -3.06
C TYR A 36 6.43 -4.33 -2.88
N LEU A 37 6.81 -4.85 -1.72
CA LEU A 37 8.22 -5.12 -1.42
C LEU A 37 8.61 -6.59 -1.65
N HIS A 38 7.71 -7.54 -1.44
CA HIS A 38 7.92 -8.99 -1.62
C HIS A 38 9.11 -9.62 -0.88
N HIS A 39 9.86 -8.83 -0.11
CA HIS A 39 10.92 -9.27 0.77
C HIS A 39 10.46 -9.09 2.22
N LYS A 40 10.57 -10.13 3.02
CA LYS A 40 10.08 -10.12 4.41
C LYS A 40 10.76 -9.03 5.23
N GLU A 41 12.07 -8.88 5.11
CA GLU A 41 12.83 -7.88 5.88
C GLU A 41 12.42 -6.47 5.48
N ASP A 42 12.37 -6.17 4.17
CA ASP A 42 11.97 -4.85 3.67
C ASP A 42 10.53 -4.52 4.08
N THR A 43 9.65 -5.53 4.07
CA THR A 43 8.26 -5.38 4.51
C THR A 43 8.20 -5.02 5.99
N LEU A 44 8.95 -5.71 6.85
CA LEU A 44 9.00 -5.39 8.27
C LEU A 44 9.59 -4.01 8.51
N ASP A 45 10.66 -3.63 7.80
CA ASP A 45 11.28 -2.32 7.89
C ASP A 45 10.31 -1.21 7.46
N ALA A 46 9.59 -1.38 6.36
CA ALA A 46 8.59 -0.43 5.90
C ALA A 46 7.46 -0.25 6.93
N VAL A 47 6.99 -1.34 7.55
CA VAL A 47 5.96 -1.29 8.60
C VAL A 47 6.47 -0.57 9.85
N GLN A 48 7.69 -0.86 10.29
CA GLN A 48 8.29 -0.21 11.46
C GLN A 48 8.53 1.29 11.22
N GLU A 49 9.12 1.64 10.08
CA GLU A 49 9.35 3.04 9.69
C GLU A 49 8.02 3.81 9.55
N THR A 50 6.98 3.15 9.05
CA THR A 50 5.62 3.70 9.00
C THR A 50 5.08 3.97 10.39
N ALA A 51 5.21 3.01 11.33
CA ALA A 51 4.78 3.19 12.71
C ALA A 51 5.55 4.33 13.39
N TYR A 52 6.85 4.44 13.16
CA TYR A 52 7.68 5.54 13.67
C TYR A 52 7.23 6.90 13.13
N LYS A 53 7.09 7.06 11.81
CA LYS A 53 6.58 8.30 11.20
C LYS A 53 5.17 8.64 11.67
N ALA A 54 4.31 7.63 11.79
CA ALA A 54 2.96 7.83 12.32
C ALA A 54 3.01 8.33 13.77
N PHE A 55 3.90 7.79 14.61
CA PHE A 55 4.06 8.27 15.99
C PHE A 55 4.45 9.76 16.04
N LEU A 56 5.42 10.17 15.22
CA LEU A 56 5.87 11.56 15.16
C LEU A 56 4.80 12.53 14.65
N HIS A 57 3.97 12.08 13.70
CA HIS A 57 3.03 12.95 12.99
C HIS A 57 1.57 12.81 13.40
N ILE A 58 1.22 11.93 14.34
CA ILE A 58 -0.19 11.66 14.70
C ILE A 58 -0.93 12.92 15.17
N ALA A 59 -0.25 13.86 15.83
CA ALA A 59 -0.83 15.14 16.24
C ALA A 59 -1.39 15.96 15.05
N GLN A 60 -0.82 15.78 13.85
CA GLN A 60 -1.20 16.48 12.62
C GLN A 60 -2.43 15.88 11.93
N LEU A 61 -2.89 14.68 12.35
CA LEU A 61 -4.11 14.07 11.81
C LEU A 61 -5.32 14.96 12.10
N LYS A 62 -5.95 15.52 11.06
CA LYS A 62 -7.07 16.46 11.20
C LYS A 62 -8.30 15.80 11.83
N GLU A 63 -8.77 14.71 11.23
CA GLU A 63 -9.97 14.00 11.68
C GLU A 63 -9.64 12.54 12.02
N PRO A 64 -9.99 12.06 13.23
CA PRO A 64 -9.73 10.68 13.63
C PRO A 64 -10.32 9.62 12.70
N LYS A 65 -11.47 9.92 12.05
CA LYS A 65 -12.13 8.99 11.13
C LYS A 65 -11.26 8.61 9.92
N TYR A 66 -10.25 9.41 9.58
CA TYR A 66 -9.33 9.17 8.47
C TYR A 66 -8.01 8.52 8.88
N PHE A 67 -7.88 8.05 10.12
CA PHE A 67 -6.64 7.46 10.63
C PHE A 67 -6.08 6.35 9.74
N LYS A 68 -6.92 5.40 9.32
CA LYS A 68 -6.51 4.28 8.46
C LYS A 68 -5.91 4.76 7.14
N THR A 69 -6.60 5.68 6.45
CA THR A 69 -6.14 6.25 5.16
C THR A 69 -4.88 7.07 5.30
N TRP A 70 -4.80 7.87 6.37
CA TRP A 70 -3.60 8.63 6.68
C TRP A 70 -2.40 7.70 6.93
N LEU A 71 -2.60 6.58 7.64
CA LEU A 71 -1.58 5.58 7.93
C LEU A 71 -1.12 4.85 6.65
N ILE A 72 -2.05 4.44 5.80
CA ILE A 72 -1.74 3.81 4.50
C ILE A 72 -0.96 4.75 3.59
N ARG A 73 -1.27 6.05 3.61
CA ARG A 73 -0.49 7.03 2.83
C ARG A 73 0.96 7.14 3.32
N ILE A 74 1.18 7.14 4.64
CA ILE A 74 2.53 7.10 5.21
C ILE A 74 3.26 5.83 4.77
N LEU A 75 2.56 4.70 4.75
CA LEU A 75 3.11 3.42 4.31
C LEU A 75 3.58 3.49 2.84
N LEU A 76 2.71 3.89 1.92
CA LEU A 76 3.06 3.95 0.50
C LEU A 76 4.21 4.94 0.24
N HIS A 77 4.19 6.12 0.87
CA HIS A 77 5.32 7.06 0.77
C HIS A 77 6.63 6.44 1.31
N THR A 78 6.56 5.63 2.36
CA THR A 78 7.74 4.94 2.92
C THR A 78 8.27 3.88 1.95
N ILE A 79 7.39 3.06 1.38
CA ILE A 79 7.73 2.06 0.37
C ILE A 79 8.39 2.70 -0.86
N PHE A 80 7.82 3.79 -1.38
CA PHE A 80 8.37 4.49 -2.55
C PHE A 80 9.73 5.14 -2.26
N ALA A 81 9.89 5.73 -1.07
CA ALA A 81 11.18 6.26 -0.64
C ALA A 81 12.25 5.14 -0.53
N MET A 82 11.89 3.97 0.00
CA MET A 82 12.78 2.80 0.06
C MET A 82 13.16 2.31 -1.34
N ARG A 83 12.19 2.15 -2.24
CA ARG A 83 12.42 1.76 -3.64
C ARG A 83 13.34 2.74 -4.37
N LYS A 84 13.13 4.05 -4.19
CA LYS A 84 14.00 5.08 -4.79
C LYS A 84 15.43 4.99 -4.27
N LYS A 85 15.62 4.76 -2.96
CA LYS A 85 16.94 4.60 -2.34
C LYS A 85 17.64 3.31 -2.81
N HIS A 86 16.89 2.24 -3.05
CA HIS A 86 17.41 0.98 -3.57
C HIS A 86 17.68 1.03 -5.08
N GLY A 87 17.07 1.96 -5.82
CA GLY A 87 17.38 2.21 -7.22
C GLY A 87 18.84 2.66 -7.48
N ASP A 88 19.55 3.15 -6.45
CA ASP A 88 20.98 3.53 -6.53
C ASP A 88 21.94 2.41 -6.09
N VAL A 89 21.45 1.31 -5.54
CA VAL A 89 22.29 0.18 -5.09
C VAL A 89 21.62 -1.10 -5.58
N ILE A 90 22.13 -1.68 -6.66
CA ILE A 90 21.71 -3.01 -7.13
C ILE A 90 22.30 -4.04 -6.17
N PRO A 91 21.51 -4.72 -5.31
CA PRO A 91 21.98 -5.88 -4.58
C PRO A 91 21.66 -7.09 -5.45
N PHE A 92 22.70 -7.73 -5.98
CA PHE A 92 22.58 -9.06 -6.53
C PHE A 92 22.38 -10.04 -5.36
N GLU A 93 21.19 -10.63 -5.23
CA GLU A 93 21.00 -12.03 -4.82
C GLU A 93 19.53 -12.48 -4.94
N PRO A 94 19.24 -13.63 -5.60
CA PRO A 94 17.91 -14.20 -5.64
C PRO A 94 17.69 -15.07 -4.39
N GLN A 95 17.13 -14.50 -3.32
CA GLN A 95 16.61 -15.32 -2.22
C GLN A 95 15.11 -15.56 -2.43
N HIS A 96 14.82 -16.66 -3.12
CA HIS A 96 13.49 -17.27 -3.14
C HIS A 96 13.16 -17.81 -1.74
N ASP A 97 12.42 -17.04 -0.95
CA ASP A 97 11.87 -17.52 0.31
C ASP A 97 10.61 -18.36 0.00
N THR A 98 10.81 -19.58 -0.48
CA THR A 98 9.74 -20.55 -0.77
C THR A 98 9.16 -21.13 0.51
N ARG A 99 8.18 -20.45 1.13
CA ARG A 99 7.15 -21.13 1.94
C ARG A 99 5.89 -20.31 2.21
N ALA A 100 5.10 -20.08 1.17
CA ALA A 100 3.66 -19.87 1.29
C ALA A 100 2.97 -20.45 0.04
N GLU A 101 2.24 -21.56 0.24
CA GLU A 101 1.22 -22.15 -0.63
C GLU A 101 1.18 -21.67 -2.11
N ASN A 102 1.76 -22.49 -2.98
CA ASN A 102 1.96 -22.35 -4.44
C ASN A 102 0.69 -22.24 -5.32
N LYS A 103 -0.39 -21.60 -4.86
CA LYS A 103 -1.53 -21.23 -5.72
C LYS A 103 -1.78 -19.73 -5.81
N ASN A 104 -1.26 -18.95 -4.88
CA ASN A 104 -1.42 -17.50 -4.86
C ASN A 104 -0.23 -16.75 -5.48
N ILE A 105 0.92 -17.41 -5.64
CA ILE A 105 2.17 -16.74 -6.06
C ILE A 105 2.05 -16.15 -7.47
N GLU A 106 1.43 -16.85 -8.43
CA GLU A 106 1.19 -16.33 -9.79
C GLU A 106 0.26 -15.11 -9.75
N GLU A 107 -0.90 -15.21 -9.09
CA GLU A 107 -1.87 -14.10 -8.99
C GLU A 107 -1.27 -12.84 -8.29
N TYR A 108 -0.38 -13.03 -7.32
CA TYR A 108 0.38 -11.93 -6.71
C TYR A 108 1.50 -11.36 -7.61
N ILE A 109 2.10 -12.18 -8.49
CA ILE A 109 3.12 -11.74 -9.46
C ILE A 109 2.47 -10.88 -10.55
N ASP A 110 1.30 -11.25 -11.05
CA ASP A 110 0.63 -10.49 -12.12
C ASP A 110 0.09 -9.15 -11.61
N LEU A 111 -0.48 -9.15 -10.40
CA LEU A 111 -0.89 -7.93 -9.73
C LEU A 111 0.32 -7.02 -9.45
N ARG A 112 1.46 -7.59 -9.05
CA ARG A 112 2.72 -6.85 -8.85
C ARG A 112 3.18 -6.18 -10.15
N ASN A 113 3.31 -6.91 -11.24
CA ASN A 113 3.78 -6.38 -12.52
C ASN A 113 2.87 -5.25 -13.00
N ALA A 114 1.56 -5.43 -12.85
CA ALA A 114 0.58 -4.41 -13.17
C ALA A 114 0.72 -3.15 -12.30
N LEU A 115 1.05 -3.29 -11.00
CA LEU A 115 1.23 -2.16 -10.08
C LEU A 115 2.58 -1.45 -10.25
N GLU A 116 3.68 -2.18 -10.52
CA GLU A 116 5.03 -1.59 -10.68
C GLU A 116 5.12 -0.61 -11.86
N THR A 117 4.30 -0.80 -12.89
CA THR A 117 4.26 0.11 -14.06
C THR A 117 3.49 1.41 -13.81
N LEU A 118 2.76 1.50 -12.70
CA LEU A 118 1.90 2.63 -12.39
C LEU A 118 2.62 3.68 -11.56
N ASP A 119 2.30 4.95 -11.78
CA ASP A 119 2.72 6.06 -10.92
C ASP A 119 2.22 5.86 -9.48
N GLU A 120 3.04 6.28 -8.51
CA GLU A 120 2.74 6.30 -7.06
C GLU A 120 1.33 6.83 -6.74
N HIS A 121 0.90 7.90 -7.42
CA HIS A 121 -0.43 8.48 -7.22
C HIS A 121 -1.57 7.56 -7.70
N ILE A 122 -1.33 6.79 -8.77
CA ILE A 122 -2.30 5.82 -9.28
C ILE A 122 -2.36 4.62 -8.32
N GLN A 123 -1.22 4.11 -7.86
CA GLN A 123 -1.15 3.02 -6.88
C GLN A 123 -1.89 3.39 -5.57
N LEU A 124 -1.65 4.60 -5.03
CA LEU A 124 -2.39 5.12 -3.87
C LEU A 124 -3.90 5.18 -4.14
N THR A 125 -4.31 5.63 -5.33
CA THR A 125 -5.73 5.72 -5.69
C THR A 125 -6.42 4.35 -5.71
N ILE A 126 -5.76 3.33 -6.28
CA ILE A 126 -6.26 1.95 -6.29
C ILE A 126 -6.34 1.42 -4.87
N GLN A 127 -5.30 1.61 -4.06
CA GLN A 127 -5.23 1.14 -2.68
C GLN A 127 -6.43 1.68 -1.89
N LEU A 128 -6.68 2.98 -1.97
CA LEU A 128 -7.80 3.61 -1.25
C LEU A 128 -9.17 3.15 -1.77
N TYR A 129 -9.35 3.04 -3.09
CA TYR A 129 -10.65 2.70 -3.66
C TYR A 129 -11.03 1.23 -3.47
N TYR A 130 -10.15 0.30 -3.85
CA TYR A 130 -10.48 -1.13 -3.92
C TYR A 130 -10.23 -1.89 -2.62
N PHE A 131 -9.29 -1.44 -1.79
CA PHE A 131 -8.91 -2.15 -0.57
C PHE A 131 -9.37 -1.46 0.71
N GLN A 132 -9.77 -0.18 0.63
CA GLN A 132 -10.24 0.58 1.79
C GLN A 132 -11.68 1.09 1.64
N ASP A 133 -12.36 0.77 0.52
CA ASP A 133 -13.74 1.18 0.20
C ASP A 133 -13.98 2.71 0.22
N PHE A 134 -12.95 3.50 -0.07
CA PHE A 134 -13.10 4.95 -0.13
C PHE A 134 -13.87 5.37 -1.39
N SER A 135 -14.85 6.25 -1.22
CA SER A 135 -15.51 6.89 -2.35
C SER A 135 -14.56 7.84 -3.08
N ILE A 136 -14.84 8.10 -4.36
CA ILE A 136 -14.06 9.05 -5.17
C ILE A 136 -13.93 10.42 -4.48
N GLY A 137 -15.03 10.92 -3.89
CA GLY A 137 -15.04 12.19 -3.16
C GLY A 137 -14.16 12.17 -1.91
N MET A 138 -14.16 11.06 -1.16
CA MET A 138 -13.26 10.92 0.00
C MET A 138 -11.80 10.83 -0.42
N ILE A 139 -11.48 10.14 -1.52
CA ILE A 139 -10.11 10.08 -2.05
C ILE A 139 -9.67 11.49 -2.46
N ALA A 140 -10.50 12.22 -3.20
CA ALA A 140 -10.23 13.59 -3.60
C ALA A 140 -9.95 14.50 -2.40
N GLU A 141 -10.81 14.46 -1.39
CA GLU A 141 -10.67 15.23 -0.15
C GLU A 141 -9.36 14.91 0.60
N GLN A 142 -9.04 13.62 0.78
CA GLN A 142 -7.89 13.19 1.57
C GLN A 142 -6.55 13.40 0.86
N THR A 143 -6.55 13.32 -0.47
CA THR A 143 -5.34 13.44 -1.28
C THR A 143 -5.11 14.85 -1.83
N GLY A 144 -6.13 15.72 -1.80
CA GLY A 144 -6.09 17.04 -2.44
C GLY A 144 -6.22 17.00 -3.96
N MET A 145 -6.49 15.83 -4.55
CA MET A 145 -6.70 15.68 -5.99
C MET A 145 -8.13 16.05 -6.39
N ALA A 146 -8.33 16.51 -7.62
CA ALA A 146 -9.67 16.68 -8.17
C ALA A 146 -10.35 15.30 -8.39
N GLU A 147 -11.67 15.20 -8.21
CA GLU A 147 -12.40 13.95 -8.47
C GLU A 147 -12.20 13.42 -9.90
N GLY A 148 -12.07 14.33 -10.88
CA GLY A 148 -11.75 13.96 -12.27
C GLY A 148 -10.38 13.27 -12.40
N THR A 149 -9.39 13.70 -11.61
CA THR A 149 -8.07 13.06 -11.54
C THR A 149 -8.17 11.68 -10.91
N VAL A 150 -8.92 11.54 -9.82
CA VAL A 150 -9.17 10.24 -9.17
C VAL A 150 -9.83 9.26 -10.14
N LYS A 151 -10.88 9.67 -10.88
CA LYS A 151 -11.53 8.86 -11.92
C LYS A 151 -10.55 8.46 -13.02
N THR A 152 -9.68 9.38 -13.44
CA THR A 152 -8.66 9.13 -14.46
C THR A 152 -7.62 8.12 -13.96
N HIS A 153 -7.17 8.23 -12.71
CA HIS A 153 -6.27 7.26 -12.10
C HIS A 153 -6.90 5.87 -12.04
N LEU A 154 -8.15 5.75 -11.57
CA LEU A 154 -8.87 4.48 -11.55
C LEU A 154 -9.05 3.88 -12.95
N TYR A 155 -9.29 4.71 -13.96
CA TYR A 155 -9.36 4.24 -15.35
C TYR A 155 -8.00 3.72 -15.84
N ARG A 156 -6.91 4.46 -15.62
CA ARG A 156 -5.55 4.06 -16.01
C ARG A 156 -5.11 2.79 -15.30
N ALA A 157 -5.40 2.68 -14.00
CA ALA A 157 -5.18 1.50 -13.20
C ALA A 157 -5.84 0.26 -13.79
N ARG A 158 -7.16 0.31 -14.04
CA ARG A 158 -7.90 -0.80 -14.64
C ARG A 158 -7.38 -1.16 -16.03
N LYS A 159 -6.97 -0.16 -16.81
CA LYS A 159 -6.39 -0.40 -18.15
C LYS A 159 -5.06 -1.15 -18.06
N ALA A 160 -4.18 -0.76 -17.12
CA ALA A 160 -2.90 -1.44 -16.91
C ALA A 160 -3.09 -2.88 -16.42
N LEU A 161 -3.96 -3.09 -15.42
CA LEU A 161 -4.32 -4.42 -14.92
C LEU A 161 -4.87 -5.31 -16.03
N LYS A 162 -5.80 -4.79 -16.85
CA LYS A 162 -6.35 -5.52 -17.99
C LYS A 162 -5.27 -5.91 -19.02
N GLN A 163 -4.33 -5.01 -19.31
CA GLN A 163 -3.25 -5.28 -20.25
C GLN A 163 -2.31 -6.37 -19.76
N GLU A 164 -2.05 -6.44 -18.46
CA GLU A 164 -1.18 -7.48 -17.89
C GLU A 164 -1.85 -8.87 -17.96
N LEU A 165 -3.13 -8.95 -17.56
CA LEU A 165 -3.92 -10.18 -17.67
C LEU A 165 -4.05 -10.66 -19.14
N GLU A 166 -4.21 -9.75 -20.11
CA GLU A 166 -4.27 -10.12 -21.53
C GLU A 166 -2.92 -10.60 -22.12
N LYS A 167 -1.78 -10.19 -21.54
CA LYS A 167 -0.46 -10.72 -21.93
C LYS A 167 -0.29 -12.16 -21.46
N GLU A 168 -0.79 -12.45 -20.27
CA GLU A 168 -0.77 -13.77 -19.64
C GLU A 168 -1.56 -14.78 -20.46
N ASP A 169 -2.81 -14.44 -20.84
CA ASP A 169 -3.64 -15.26 -21.73
C ASP A 169 -2.87 -15.64 -23.00
N LYS A 170 -2.25 -14.65 -23.66
CA LYS A 170 -1.47 -14.88 -24.90
C LYS A 170 -0.23 -15.73 -24.67
N HIS A 171 0.39 -15.68 -23.50
CA HIS A 171 1.52 -16.54 -23.16
C HIS A 171 1.07 -17.98 -22.91
N ILE A 172 -0.04 -18.19 -22.21
CA ILE A 172 -0.65 -19.52 -22.02
C ILE A 172 -0.98 -20.16 -23.37
N TRP A 173 -1.59 -19.41 -24.29
CA TRP A 173 -1.97 -19.92 -25.62
C TRP A 173 -0.78 -20.19 -26.56
N LYS A 174 0.38 -19.54 -26.37
CA LYS A 174 1.60 -19.80 -27.16
C LYS A 174 2.38 -21.01 -26.66
N SER A 175 2.32 -21.32 -25.38
CA SER A 175 3.02 -22.45 -24.75
C SER A 175 2.33 -23.80 -25.00
N ILE A 176 1.13 -23.80 -25.58
CA ILE A 176 0.31 -25.00 -25.88
C ILE A 176 0.42 -25.39 -27.38
N LYS A 177 1.21 -24.68 -28.18
CA LYS A 177 1.53 -25.03 -29.58
C LYS A 177 2.96 -25.54 -29.71
#